data_AF-A0A7S0CQT4-F1
#
_entry.id   AF-A0A7S0CQT4-F1
#
_cell.length_a   1.000
_cell.length_b   1.000
_cell.length_c   1.000
_cell.angle_alpha   90.00
_cell.angle_beta   90.00
_cell.angle_gamma   90.00
#
_symmetry.space_group_name_H-M   'P 1'
#
loop_
_entity.id
_entity.type
_entity.pdbx_description
1 polymer ?
#
loop_
_entity_poly.entity_id
_entity_poly.type
_entity_poly.pdbx_seq_one_letter_code
_entity_poly.pdbx_strand_id
1 'polypeptide(L)'
;ARPRRRRRTLERAFAALEVAREPDTAEMSLEDLPLDIRAKILGRNNLPDLVDLARVRAVCRAMREAADDTGRKITEICTCCAAKQGCLSTLKNQLRRGCLDEAEVCEAAAQGGHTKILMWAREHNLRSGSEIISAYAAMGGHL
;
A
#
# COMPACT_ATOMS: atom_id res chain seq x y z
N ALA A 1 -41.94 2.58 18.73
CA ALA A 1 -41.75 1.15 18.33
C ALA A 1 -41.46 1.06 16.82
N ARG A 2 -40.19 0.88 16.38
CA ARG A 2 -39.83 0.49 14.99
C ARG A 2 -38.35 0.10 14.68
N PRO A 3 -37.46 -0.31 15.62
CA PRO A 3 -36.09 -0.71 15.21
C PRO A 3 -35.97 -2.19 14.76
N ARG A 4 -36.89 -3.07 15.16
CA ARG A 4 -36.75 -4.53 14.95
C ARG A 4 -37.00 -5.01 13.51
N ARG A 5 -37.76 -4.29 12.69
CA ARG A 5 -38.08 -4.72 11.30
C ARG A 5 -36.90 -4.55 10.34
N ARG A 6 -36.12 -3.47 10.46
CA ARG A 6 -34.94 -3.21 9.61
C ARG A 6 -33.83 -4.24 9.79
N ARG A 7 -33.64 -4.72 11.03
CA ARG A 7 -32.63 -5.73 11.36
C ARG A 7 -32.96 -7.09 10.73
N ARG A 8 -34.22 -7.51 10.78
CA ARG A 8 -34.70 -8.75 10.13
C ARG A 8 -34.62 -8.71 8.61
N THR A 9 -34.85 -7.56 7.98
CA THR A 9 -34.69 -7.43 6.52
C THR A 9 -33.23 -7.44 6.09
N LEU A 10 -32.33 -6.85 6.88
CA LEU A 10 -30.89 -6.93 6.63
C LEU A 10 -30.36 -8.35 6.84
N GLU A 11 -30.73 -9.02 7.94
CA GLU A 11 -30.33 -10.42 8.19
C GLU A 11 -30.83 -11.36 7.09
N ARG A 12 -32.04 -11.15 6.57
CA ARG A 12 -32.56 -11.90 5.43
C ARG A 12 -31.85 -11.58 4.11
N ALA A 13 -31.46 -10.33 3.90
CA ALA A 13 -30.69 -9.94 2.72
C ALA A 13 -29.27 -10.53 2.78
N PHE A 14 -28.63 -10.53 3.94
CA PHE A 14 -27.35 -11.21 4.17
C PHE A 14 -27.47 -12.72 4.00
N ALA A 15 -28.49 -13.35 4.58
CA ALA A 15 -28.74 -14.78 4.39
C ALA A 15 -29.03 -15.14 2.93
N ALA A 16 -29.74 -14.28 2.18
CA ALA A 16 -29.97 -14.48 0.76
C ALA A 16 -28.69 -14.31 -0.09
N LEU A 17 -27.78 -13.39 0.32
CA LEU A 17 -26.47 -13.22 -0.31
C LEU A 17 -25.53 -14.41 0.00
N GLU A 18 -25.59 -14.96 1.20
CA GLU A 18 -24.84 -16.16 1.58
C GLU A 18 -25.36 -17.41 0.85
N VAL A 19 -26.67 -17.54 0.68
CA VAL A 19 -27.30 -18.65 -0.07
C VAL A 19 -27.08 -18.52 -1.59
N ALA A 20 -26.94 -17.30 -2.12
CA ALA A 20 -26.61 -17.06 -3.53
C ALA A 20 -25.12 -17.25 -3.85
N ARG A 21 -24.29 -17.54 -2.84
CA ARG A 21 -22.89 -17.91 -3.02
C ARG A 21 -22.84 -19.40 -3.39
N GLU A 22 -22.97 -19.68 -4.69
CA GLU A 22 -22.77 -21.04 -5.21
C GLU A 22 -21.40 -21.56 -4.78
N PRO A 23 -21.27 -22.80 -4.25
CA PRO A 23 -20.00 -23.36 -3.82
C PRO A 23 -19.23 -23.97 -5.00
N ASP A 24 -19.33 -23.38 -6.20
CA ASP A 24 -18.73 -23.90 -7.42
C ASP A 24 -17.57 -23.02 -7.89
N THR A 25 -16.53 -23.06 -7.07
CA THR A 25 -15.13 -23.24 -7.43
C THR A 25 -14.45 -23.52 -6.11
N ALA A 26 -13.42 -24.36 -6.08
CA ALA A 26 -12.53 -24.44 -4.94
C ALA A 26 -11.76 -23.10 -4.84
N GLU A 27 -12.44 -22.01 -4.48
CA GLU A 27 -11.84 -20.74 -4.14
C GLU A 27 -11.12 -20.96 -2.82
N MET A 28 -9.87 -21.40 -2.92
CA MET A 28 -8.94 -21.44 -1.80
C MET A 28 -8.86 -20.02 -1.25
N SER A 29 -9.57 -19.77 -0.16
CA SER A 29 -9.65 -18.45 0.44
C SER A 29 -8.33 -18.18 1.14
N LEU A 30 -7.96 -16.90 1.28
CA LEU A 30 -6.75 -16.53 2.04
C LEU A 30 -6.81 -17.00 3.51
N GLU A 31 -7.99 -17.37 4.00
CA GLU A 31 -8.23 -18.02 5.30
C GLU A 31 -7.70 -19.45 5.37
N ASP A 32 -7.68 -20.18 4.24
CA ASP A 32 -7.26 -21.59 4.16
C ASP A 32 -5.75 -21.75 4.01
N LEU A 33 -5.04 -20.67 3.72
CA LEU A 33 -3.58 -20.68 3.54
C LEU A 33 -2.85 -20.62 4.90
N PRO A 34 -1.79 -21.43 5.09
CA PRO A 34 -0.90 -21.32 6.24
C PRO A 34 -0.36 -19.90 6.41
N LEU A 35 -0.24 -19.46 7.68
CA LEU A 35 0.19 -18.11 8.07
C LEU A 35 1.43 -17.64 7.30
N ASP A 36 2.44 -18.49 7.17
CA ASP A 36 3.71 -18.19 6.49
C ASP A 36 3.52 -17.86 5.00
N ILE A 37 2.59 -18.52 4.34
CA ILE A 37 2.29 -18.27 2.93
C ILE A 37 1.56 -16.95 2.78
N ARG A 38 0.58 -16.66 3.66
CA ARG A 38 -0.13 -15.36 3.65
C ARG A 38 0.83 -14.20 3.89
N ALA A 39 1.73 -14.34 4.87
CA ALA A 39 2.73 -13.33 5.20
C ALA A 39 3.71 -13.11 4.02
N LYS A 40 4.02 -14.16 3.25
CA LYS A 40 4.87 -14.04 2.06
C LYS A 40 4.14 -13.37 0.89
N ILE A 41 2.85 -13.68 0.69
CA ILE A 41 1.99 -13.02 -0.30
C ILE A 41 1.88 -11.52 -0.01
N LEU A 42 1.64 -11.15 1.25
CA LEU A 42 1.56 -9.75 1.71
C LEU A 42 2.92 -9.14 2.10
N GLY A 43 4.00 -9.87 1.80
CA GLY A 43 5.34 -9.52 2.19
C GLY A 43 5.87 -8.29 1.46
N ARG A 44 6.97 -7.75 1.96
CA ARG A 44 7.60 -6.49 1.50
C ARG A 44 7.94 -6.49 0.00
N ASN A 45 8.22 -7.66 -0.56
CA ASN A 45 8.56 -7.81 -1.99
C ASN A 45 7.32 -7.72 -2.90
N ASN A 46 6.15 -8.12 -2.40
CA ASN A 46 4.91 -8.16 -3.16
C ASN A 46 4.03 -6.93 -2.92
N LEU A 47 4.00 -6.43 -1.68
CA LEU A 47 3.37 -5.16 -1.31
C LEU A 47 4.40 -4.22 -0.70
N PRO A 48 5.26 -3.56 -1.51
CA PRO A 48 6.25 -2.64 -0.98
C PRO A 48 5.58 -1.44 -0.30
N ASP A 49 4.48 -0.93 -0.84
CA ASP A 49 3.80 0.26 -0.32
C ASP A 49 2.99 -0.05 0.95
N LEU A 50 3.23 0.72 2.01
CA LEU A 50 2.45 0.61 3.25
C LEU A 50 1.03 1.11 3.10
N VAL A 51 0.76 2.03 2.18
CA VAL A 51 -0.62 2.47 1.91
C VAL A 51 -1.42 1.32 1.31
N ASP A 52 -0.81 0.51 0.46
CA ASP A 52 -1.45 -0.66 -0.13
C ASP A 52 -1.62 -1.76 0.93
N LEU A 53 -0.64 -1.95 1.81
CA LEU A 53 -0.80 -2.84 2.97
C LEU A 53 -1.94 -2.38 3.89
N ALA A 54 -2.06 -1.07 4.13
CA ALA A 54 -3.15 -0.50 4.94
C ALA A 54 -4.52 -0.68 4.28
N ARG A 55 -4.59 -0.59 2.94
CA ARG A 55 -5.80 -0.90 2.18
C ARG A 55 -6.16 -2.38 2.31
N VAL A 56 -5.21 -3.28 2.14
CA VAL A 56 -5.40 -4.73 2.30
C VAL A 56 -5.91 -5.06 3.71
N ARG A 57 -5.33 -4.45 4.74
CA ARG A 57 -5.76 -4.61 6.14
C ARG A 57 -7.23 -4.23 6.39
N ALA A 58 -7.80 -3.35 5.56
CA ALA A 58 -9.18 -2.89 5.68
C ALA A 58 -10.21 -3.80 4.98
N VAL A 59 -9.77 -4.74 4.12
CA VAL A 59 -10.67 -5.52 3.26
C VAL A 59 -11.46 -6.57 4.07
N CYS A 60 -10.78 -7.49 4.74
CA CYS A 60 -11.42 -8.56 5.52
C CYS A 60 -10.60 -8.95 6.75
N ARG A 61 -11.17 -9.78 7.63
CA ARG A 61 -10.51 -10.24 8.86
C ARG A 61 -9.22 -11.00 8.55
N ALA A 62 -9.25 -11.92 7.58
CA ALA A 62 -8.10 -12.72 7.16
C ALA A 62 -6.94 -11.84 6.68
N MET A 63 -7.24 -10.84 5.84
CA MET A 63 -6.24 -9.89 5.33
C MET A 63 -5.66 -9.01 6.43
N ARG A 64 -6.46 -8.68 7.45
CA ARG A 64 -5.98 -7.93 8.62
C ARG A 64 -4.98 -8.74 9.43
N GLU A 65 -5.35 -9.97 9.79
CA GLU A 65 -4.47 -10.88 10.53
C GLU A 65 -3.19 -11.15 9.72
N ALA A 66 -3.31 -11.47 8.43
CA ALA A 66 -2.17 -11.70 7.55
C ALA A 66 -1.27 -10.45 7.39
N ALA A 67 -1.84 -9.24 7.35
CA ALA A 67 -1.06 -8.00 7.32
C ALA A 67 -0.35 -7.75 8.65
N ASP A 68 -1.01 -8.01 9.78
CA ASP A 68 -0.43 -7.88 11.11
C ASP A 68 0.70 -8.94 11.33
N ASP A 69 0.55 -10.15 10.78
CA ASP A 69 1.56 -11.25 10.80
C ASP A 69 2.84 -10.88 10.04
N THR A 70 2.78 -9.98 9.06
CA THR A 70 4.01 -9.49 8.39
C THR A 70 4.95 -8.74 9.35
N GLY A 71 4.49 -8.40 10.55
CA GLY A 71 5.23 -7.61 11.53
C GLY A 71 5.47 -6.16 11.09
N ARG A 72 4.91 -5.75 9.95
CA ARG A 72 5.01 -4.40 9.41
C ARG A 72 4.03 -3.52 10.15
N LYS A 73 4.54 -2.77 11.14
CA LYS A 73 3.76 -1.69 11.75
C LYS A 73 3.33 -0.71 10.66
N ILE A 74 2.02 -0.54 10.47
CA ILE A 74 1.46 0.58 9.71
C ILE A 74 1.59 1.83 10.58
N THR A 75 2.82 2.25 10.80
CA THR A 75 3.18 3.52 11.42
C THR A 75 3.59 4.50 10.33
N GLU A 76 3.65 5.79 10.67
CA GLU A 76 4.23 6.78 9.76
C GLU A 76 5.67 6.38 9.45
N ILE A 77 5.91 5.96 8.21
CA ILE A 77 7.26 5.70 7.70
C ILE A 77 7.93 7.04 7.42
N CYS A 78 9.23 7.13 7.69
CA CYS A 78 10.04 8.31 7.39
C CYS A 78 10.13 8.57 5.86
N THR A 79 10.20 9.82 5.41
CA THR A 79 10.20 10.15 3.97
C THR A 79 11.34 9.48 3.20
N CYS A 80 12.58 9.51 3.71
CA CYS A 80 13.71 8.78 3.11
C CYS A 80 13.48 7.26 3.04
N CYS A 81 12.91 6.66 4.09
CA CYS A 81 12.57 5.24 4.13
C CYS A 81 11.57 4.87 3.01
N ALA A 82 10.56 5.72 2.76
CA ALA A 82 9.53 5.50 1.74
C ALA A 82 10.09 5.68 0.32
N ALA A 83 10.92 6.71 0.12
CA ALA A 83 11.56 7.00 -1.15
C ALA A 83 12.55 5.89 -1.56
N LYS A 84 13.39 5.42 -0.62
CA LYS A 84 14.34 4.32 -0.86
C LYS A 84 13.67 2.96 -1.14
N GLN A 85 12.42 2.78 -0.69
CA GLN A 85 11.63 1.56 -0.92
C GLN A 85 10.69 1.67 -2.14
N GLY A 86 10.63 2.81 -2.83
CA GLY A 86 9.77 2.93 -4.01
C GLY A 86 8.29 3.16 -3.69
N CYS A 87 7.96 3.49 -2.43
CA CYS A 87 6.59 3.61 -1.93
C CYS A 87 5.93 4.93 -2.34
N LEU A 88 5.64 5.09 -3.64
CA LEU A 88 5.10 6.33 -4.20
C LEU A 88 3.75 6.74 -3.58
N SER A 89 2.87 5.79 -3.22
CA SER A 89 1.57 6.12 -2.62
C SER A 89 1.74 6.67 -1.21
N THR A 90 2.73 6.15 -0.46
CA THR A 90 3.13 6.70 0.84
C THR A 90 3.64 8.13 0.71
N LEU A 91 4.53 8.43 -0.26
CA LEU A 91 5.03 9.78 -0.51
C LEU A 91 3.91 10.75 -0.92
N LYS A 92 2.99 10.33 -1.80
CA LYS A 92 1.79 11.11 -2.17
C LYS A 92 0.88 11.38 -0.97
N ASN A 93 0.77 10.42 -0.05
CA ASN A 93 0.01 10.60 1.18
C ASN A 93 0.67 11.65 2.08
N GLN A 94 1.99 11.55 2.29
CA GLN A 94 2.77 12.53 3.05
C GLN A 94 2.67 13.93 2.45
N LEU A 95 2.75 14.06 1.12
CA LEU A 95 2.58 15.34 0.42
C LEU A 95 1.21 15.95 0.72
N ARG A 96 0.13 15.16 0.62
CA ARG A 96 -1.23 15.63 0.93
C ARG A 96 -1.42 16.03 2.39
N ARG A 97 -0.68 15.42 3.33
CA ARG A 97 -0.72 15.75 4.75
C ARG A 97 0.22 16.92 5.11
N GLY A 98 1.07 17.37 4.18
CA GLY A 98 2.08 18.40 4.44
C GLY A 98 3.24 17.92 5.31
N CYS A 99 3.43 16.60 5.44
CA CYS A 99 4.49 15.98 6.25
C CYS A 99 5.61 15.40 5.37
N LEU A 100 5.68 15.80 4.10
CA LEU A 100 6.70 15.33 3.18
C LEU A 100 7.96 16.19 3.35
N ASP A 101 9.09 15.54 3.63
CA ASP A 101 10.38 16.20 3.54
C ASP A 101 10.93 16.11 2.12
N GLU A 102 10.72 17.15 1.33
CA GLU A 102 11.12 17.20 -0.08
C GLU A 102 12.63 17.06 -0.29
N ALA A 103 13.45 17.41 0.71
CA ALA A 103 14.90 17.40 0.60
C ALA A 103 15.46 15.99 0.44
N GLU A 104 14.88 15.04 1.17
CA GLU A 104 15.36 13.66 1.21
C GLU A 104 14.74 12.76 0.13
N VAL A 105 13.64 13.18 -0.51
CA VAL A 105 12.91 12.35 -1.49
C VAL A 105 13.80 11.98 -2.67
N CYS A 106 14.47 12.96 -3.28
CA CYS A 106 15.26 12.73 -4.49
C CYS A 106 16.53 11.93 -4.19
N GLU A 107 17.24 12.23 -3.11
CA GLU A 107 18.44 11.48 -2.72
C GLU A 107 18.11 10.02 -2.40
N ALA A 108 17.10 9.78 -1.55
CA ALA A 108 16.72 8.44 -1.15
C ALA A 108 16.12 7.63 -2.30
N ALA A 109 15.33 8.26 -3.18
CA ALA A 109 14.81 7.61 -4.38
C ALA A 109 15.93 7.25 -5.37
N ALA A 110 16.94 8.12 -5.50
CA ALA A 110 18.10 7.88 -6.34
C ALA A 110 18.97 6.73 -5.79
N GLN A 111 19.23 6.71 -4.49
CA GLN A 111 19.91 5.59 -3.81
C GLN A 111 19.14 4.26 -3.96
N GLY A 112 17.80 4.31 -3.96
CA GLY A 112 16.94 3.14 -4.18
C GLY A 112 16.75 2.76 -5.65
N GLY A 113 17.25 3.54 -6.61
CA GLY A 113 17.05 3.32 -8.04
C GLY A 113 15.59 3.50 -8.51
N HIS A 114 14.77 4.23 -7.75
CA HIS A 114 13.34 4.38 -8.02
C HIS A 114 13.04 5.60 -8.90
N THR A 115 13.35 5.49 -10.20
CA THR A 115 13.17 6.54 -11.21
C THR A 115 11.74 7.09 -11.30
N LYS A 116 10.71 6.27 -11.04
CA LYS A 116 9.30 6.72 -10.99
C LYS A 116 9.06 7.80 -9.93
N ILE A 117 9.76 7.74 -8.80
CA ILE A 117 9.65 8.75 -7.74
C ILE A 117 10.37 10.03 -8.17
N LEU A 118 11.52 9.93 -8.84
CA LEU A 118 12.25 11.09 -9.36
C LEU A 118 11.45 11.85 -10.44
N MET A 119 10.77 11.12 -11.33
CA MET A 119 9.85 11.73 -12.31
C MET A 119 8.69 12.44 -11.62
N TRP A 120 8.06 11.77 -10.64
CA TRP A 120 7.00 12.37 -9.85
C TRP A 120 7.47 13.63 -9.08
N ALA A 121 8.66 13.59 -8.49
CA ALA A 121 9.25 14.73 -7.80
C ALA A 121 9.48 15.93 -8.74
N ARG A 122 9.91 15.67 -9.98
CA ARG A 122 10.06 16.69 -11.02
C ARG A 122 8.73 17.32 -11.44
N GLU A 123 7.68 16.51 -11.63
CA GLU A 123 6.34 17.00 -11.98
C GLU A 123 5.75 17.91 -10.90
N HIS A 124 6.05 17.63 -9.64
CA HIS A 124 5.55 18.41 -8.50
C HIS A 124 6.49 19.55 -8.07
N ASN A 125 7.57 19.82 -8.83
CA ASN A 125 8.59 20.83 -8.52
C ASN A 125 9.16 20.69 -7.09
N LEU A 126 9.31 19.46 -6.59
CA LEU A 126 9.94 19.23 -5.28
C LEU A 126 11.38 19.78 -5.35
N ARG A 127 11.70 20.68 -4.42
CA ARG A 127 12.76 21.68 -4.60
C ARG A 127 14.18 21.11 -4.67
N SER A 128 14.40 19.93 -4.13
CA SER A 128 15.73 19.37 -3.96
C SER A 128 16.04 18.35 -5.04
N GLY A 129 16.90 18.74 -5.98
CA GLY A 129 17.44 17.80 -6.95
C GLY A 129 18.07 18.41 -8.20
N SER A 130 18.25 19.73 -8.31
CA SER A 130 18.92 20.28 -9.50
C SER A 130 20.30 19.68 -9.73
N GLU A 131 21.03 19.31 -8.67
CA GLU A 131 22.33 18.65 -8.75
C GLU A 131 22.22 17.12 -8.82
N ILE A 132 21.34 16.50 -8.02
CA ILE A 132 21.22 15.03 -7.91
C ILE A 132 20.49 14.42 -9.12
N ILE A 133 19.41 15.05 -9.59
CA ILE A 133 18.66 14.61 -10.79
C ILE A 133 19.53 14.79 -12.03
N SER A 134 20.34 15.86 -12.09
CA SER A 134 21.33 16.08 -13.15
C SER A 134 22.42 15.00 -13.17
N ALA A 135 22.99 14.67 -12.00
CA ALA A 135 24.02 13.63 -11.88
C ALA A 135 23.48 12.23 -12.25
N TYR A 136 22.25 11.91 -11.88
CA TYR A 136 21.59 10.65 -12.25
C TYR A 136 21.11 10.62 -13.70
N ALA A 137 20.64 11.73 -14.27
CA ALA A 137 20.34 11.83 -15.70
C ALA A 137 21.61 11.65 -16.55
N ALA A 138 22.74 12.16 -16.06
CA ALA A 138 24.05 11.97 -16.71
C ALA A 138 24.59 10.54 -16.59
N MET A 139 24.36 9.84 -15.46
CA MET A 139 24.74 8.43 -15.29
C MET A 139 23.75 7.43 -15.90
N GLY A 140 22.48 7.83 -16.11
CA GLY A 140 21.37 6.96 -16.47
C GLY A 140 21.05 6.83 -17.97
N GLY A 141 21.75 7.54 -18.86
CA GLY A 141 21.77 7.23 -20.29
C GLY A 141 20.40 7.15 -21.01
N HIS A 142 19.48 8.06 -20.72
CA HIS A 142 18.27 8.23 -21.54
C HIS A 142 18.19 9.66 -22.10
N LEU A 143 18.83 9.82 -23.27
CA LEU A 143 18.45 10.77 -24.31
C LEU A 143 17.26 10.21 -25.08
#